data_AF-A0AAD4H972-F1
#
_entry.id   AF-A0AAD4H972-F1
#
_cell.length_a   1.000
_cell.length_b   1.000
_cell.length_c   1.000
_cell.angle_alpha   90.00
_cell.angle_beta   90.00
_cell.angle_gamma   90.00
#
_symmetry.space_group_name_H-M   'P 1'
#
loop_
_entity.id
_entity.type
_entity.pdbx_description
1 polymer ?
#
loop_
_entity_poly.entity_id
_entity_poly.type
_entity_poly.pdbx_seq_one_letter_code
_entity_poly.pdbx_strand_id
1 'polypeptide(L)'
;MHHFPQHQGMHMLHTHITSFTLPRRREEYRKLGFTLHQDFSRALAMLMEKSQESLKSLDIQDNFLDLEMTELVFCIVRYGRHLEHLLYNGNRDGGFIVPEIVSAITAACPNIKSFQGQHAISDTVLRRMMSGWEDLKSITLAPYQAPSVGTKEVSMEGLWSLLECGMVESLELLDLNCISNDNVGTMLQRVKQLHATSFERVANSPLSHPFAHHHSYFATAPVTTPTTPLPGASVRHLTITKYTSTPLTLPGFGALLQLFPNLESFKLVTNFFTYDHHFQGLTRNIYEEEIMMVERMIRAEMTSRWGATRGADAAAACWKGEWNATVTEEQRLRASILRSV
;
A
#
# COMPACT_ATOMS: atom_id res chain seq x y z
N MET A 1 -27.50 -22.65 20.52
CA MET A 1 -26.90 -22.57 19.17
C MET A 1 -28.01 -22.25 18.20
N HIS A 2 -28.15 -20.99 17.79
CA HIS A 2 -29.10 -20.62 16.75
C HIS A 2 -28.42 -20.80 15.39
N HIS A 3 -28.93 -21.74 14.60
CA HIS A 3 -28.58 -21.86 13.19
C HIS A 3 -29.10 -20.63 12.44
N PHE A 4 -28.18 -19.82 11.93
CA PHE A 4 -28.52 -18.87 10.87
C PHE A 4 -28.83 -19.67 9.58
N PRO A 5 -29.94 -19.39 8.90
CA PRO A 5 -30.19 -19.98 7.59
C PRO A 5 -29.12 -19.49 6.62
N GLN A 6 -28.47 -20.42 5.91
CA GLN A 6 -27.57 -20.08 4.82
C GLN A 6 -28.36 -19.33 3.73
N HIS A 7 -28.12 -18.02 3.60
CA HIS A 7 -28.64 -17.17 2.53
C HIS A 7 -27.97 -17.46 1.17
N GLN A 8 -28.05 -18.70 0.69
CA GLN A 8 -27.47 -19.11 -0.60
C GLN A 8 -28.18 -18.47 -1.82
N GLY A 9 -29.38 -17.88 -1.65
CA GLY A 9 -30.13 -17.22 -2.72
C GLY A 9 -29.96 -15.69 -2.84
N MET A 10 -29.58 -14.98 -1.77
CA MET A 10 -29.47 -13.50 -1.81
C MET A 10 -28.22 -13.01 -2.52
N HIS A 11 -27.14 -13.80 -2.51
CA HIS A 11 -25.88 -13.43 -3.14
C HIS A 11 -25.97 -13.29 -4.66
N MET A 12 -26.81 -14.09 -5.34
CA MET A 12 -26.97 -14.00 -6.81
C MET A 12 -27.77 -12.76 -7.26
N LEU A 13 -28.69 -12.25 -6.44
CA LEU A 13 -29.44 -11.02 -6.75
C LEU A 13 -28.57 -9.77 -6.57
N HIS A 14 -27.73 -9.75 -5.54
CA HIS A 14 -26.87 -8.59 -5.21
C HIS A 14 -25.77 -8.38 -6.26
N THR A 15 -25.17 -9.46 -6.80
CA THR A 15 -24.14 -9.38 -7.85
C THR A 15 -24.68 -8.92 -9.21
N HIS A 16 -25.95 -9.20 -9.53
CA HIS A 16 -26.56 -8.68 -10.74
C HIS A 16 -26.91 -7.20 -10.64
N ILE A 17 -27.40 -6.74 -9.49
CA ILE A 17 -27.76 -5.32 -9.32
C ILE A 17 -26.51 -4.44 -9.38
N THR A 18 -25.40 -4.83 -8.76
CA THR A 18 -24.16 -4.03 -8.77
C THR A 18 -23.57 -3.80 -10.16
N SER A 19 -23.92 -4.63 -11.16
CA SER A 19 -23.52 -4.43 -12.56
C SER A 19 -24.23 -3.26 -13.26
N PHE A 20 -25.34 -2.76 -12.73
CA PHE A 20 -26.09 -1.67 -13.34
C PHE A 20 -25.49 -0.28 -13.04
N THR A 21 -25.86 0.71 -13.85
CA THR A 21 -25.56 2.12 -13.56
C THR A 21 -26.21 2.54 -12.24
N LEU A 22 -25.61 3.50 -11.51
CA LEU A 22 -26.10 3.93 -10.20
C LEU A 22 -27.59 4.32 -10.17
N PRO A 23 -28.14 5.07 -11.16
CA PRO A 23 -29.57 5.36 -11.19
C PRO A 23 -30.43 4.10 -11.35
N ARG A 24 -29.98 3.13 -12.14
CA ARG A 24 -30.68 1.86 -12.32
C ARG A 24 -30.59 0.97 -11.08
N ARG A 25 -29.43 0.96 -10.40
CA ARG A 25 -29.26 0.30 -9.10
C ARG A 25 -30.27 0.80 -8.08
N ARG A 26 -30.40 2.13 -7.95
CA ARG A 26 -31.38 2.79 -7.07
C ARG A 26 -32.82 2.36 -7.35
N GLU A 27 -33.18 2.25 -8.62
CA GLU A 27 -34.50 1.77 -9.03
C GLU A 27 -34.75 0.31 -8.64
N GLU A 28 -33.79 -0.58 -8.89
CA GLU A 28 -33.92 -2.00 -8.56
C GLU A 28 -33.97 -2.26 -7.05
N TYR A 29 -33.12 -1.61 -6.25
CA TYR A 29 -33.22 -1.73 -4.79
C TYR A 29 -34.56 -1.22 -4.25
N ARG A 30 -35.11 -0.14 -4.84
CA ARG A 30 -36.42 0.39 -4.44
C ARG A 30 -37.55 -0.59 -4.75
N LYS A 31 -37.55 -1.20 -5.94
CA LYS A 31 -38.55 -2.21 -6.33
C LYS A 31 -38.54 -3.43 -5.42
N LEU A 32 -37.35 -3.84 -4.98
CA LEU A 32 -37.17 -4.98 -4.06
C LEU A 32 -37.44 -4.61 -2.60
N GLY A 33 -37.72 -3.34 -2.28
CA GLY A 33 -37.95 -2.86 -0.91
C GLY A 33 -36.70 -2.98 -0.02
N PHE A 34 -35.51 -3.01 -0.60
CA PHE A 34 -34.26 -3.21 0.15
C PHE A 34 -33.78 -1.88 0.75
N THR A 35 -33.93 -1.69 2.06
CA THR A 35 -33.61 -0.42 2.74
C THR A 35 -32.29 -0.44 3.51
N LEU A 36 -31.58 -1.57 3.54
CA LEU A 36 -30.38 -1.76 4.39
C LEU A 36 -29.31 -0.68 4.19
N HIS A 37 -29.10 -0.22 2.96
CA HIS A 37 -28.16 0.88 2.65
C HIS A 37 -28.60 2.23 3.25
N GLN A 38 -29.90 2.50 3.31
CA GLN A 38 -30.47 3.70 3.92
C GLN A 38 -30.38 3.64 5.44
N ASP A 39 -30.72 2.49 6.02
CA ASP A 39 -30.67 2.28 7.46
C ASP A 39 -29.22 2.32 7.96
N PHE A 40 -28.29 1.70 7.22
CA PHE A 40 -26.85 1.84 7.46
C PHE A 40 -26.39 3.30 7.39
N SER A 41 -26.76 4.02 6.32
CA SER A 41 -26.37 5.42 6.14
C SER A 41 -26.88 6.31 7.28
N ARG A 42 -28.13 6.09 7.72
CA ARG A 42 -28.72 6.83 8.85
C ARG A 42 -27.99 6.52 10.15
N ALA A 43 -27.74 5.24 10.44
CA ALA A 43 -27.03 4.82 11.65
C ALA A 43 -25.59 5.36 11.67
N LEU A 44 -24.89 5.28 10.54
CA LEU A 44 -23.53 5.79 10.38
C LEU A 44 -23.48 7.31 10.59
N ALA A 45 -24.37 8.07 9.92
CA ALA A 45 -24.44 9.51 10.07
C ALA A 45 -24.68 9.91 11.54
N MET A 46 -25.65 9.28 12.20
CA MET A 46 -25.95 9.54 13.61
C MET A 46 -24.77 9.20 14.53
N LEU A 47 -24.06 8.11 14.27
CA LEU A 47 -22.91 7.70 15.07
C LEU A 47 -21.73 8.64 14.88
N MET A 48 -21.37 8.95 13.63
CA MET A 48 -20.26 9.84 13.31
C MET A 48 -20.53 11.27 13.78
N GLU A 49 -21.76 11.77 13.67
CA GLU A 49 -22.14 13.09 14.17
C GLU A 49 -22.02 13.19 15.69
N LYS A 50 -22.57 12.20 16.42
CA LYS A 50 -22.50 12.17 17.89
C LYS A 50 -21.08 11.99 18.42
N SER A 51 -20.24 11.29 17.68
CA SER A 51 -18.87 10.96 18.09
C SER A 51 -17.81 11.74 17.33
N GLN A 52 -18.16 12.84 16.64
CA GLN A 52 -17.24 13.52 15.73
C GLN A 52 -15.92 13.97 16.38
N GLU A 53 -15.95 14.32 17.68
CA GLU A 53 -14.76 14.77 18.43
C GLU A 53 -13.93 13.60 18.99
N SER A 54 -14.54 12.43 19.17
CA SER A 54 -13.93 11.27 19.82
C SER A 54 -13.62 10.11 18.89
N LEU A 55 -14.20 10.08 17.69
CA LEU A 55 -14.05 8.99 16.73
C LEU A 55 -12.66 9.06 16.08
N LYS A 56 -11.81 8.10 16.41
CA LYS A 56 -10.42 8.01 15.92
C LYS A 56 -10.19 6.95 14.85
N SER A 57 -11.00 5.89 14.83
CA SER A 57 -10.87 4.79 13.88
C SER A 57 -12.20 4.51 13.21
N LEU A 58 -12.16 4.28 11.90
CA LEU A 58 -13.28 3.76 11.12
C LEU A 58 -12.79 2.56 10.31
N ASP A 59 -13.24 1.38 10.71
CA ASP A 59 -12.85 0.12 10.08
C ASP A 59 -14.09 -0.53 9.45
N ILE A 60 -14.08 -0.66 8.13
CA ILE A 60 -15.13 -1.30 7.34
C ILE A 60 -14.48 -2.41 6.52
N GLN A 61 -14.67 -3.65 6.96
CA GLN A 61 -14.05 -4.82 6.36
C GLN A 61 -15.09 -5.87 5.97
N ASP A 62 -14.79 -6.59 4.89
CA ASP A 62 -15.55 -7.75 4.41
C ASP A 62 -17.07 -7.50 4.36
N ASN A 63 -17.43 -6.26 4.04
CA ASN A 63 -18.80 -5.78 3.99
C ASN A 63 -19.30 -5.81 2.55
N PHE A 64 -20.32 -6.63 2.29
CA PHE A 64 -20.90 -6.83 0.95
C PHE A 64 -22.02 -5.83 0.61
N LEU A 65 -22.18 -4.77 1.40
CA LEU A 65 -23.14 -3.70 1.11
C LEU A 65 -22.70 -2.94 -0.14
N ASP A 66 -23.67 -2.58 -1.00
CA ASP A 66 -23.40 -1.72 -2.15
C ASP A 66 -23.17 -0.29 -1.66
N LEU A 67 -21.91 0.08 -1.42
CA LEU A 67 -21.58 1.32 -0.73
C LEU A 67 -21.76 2.58 -1.59
N GLU A 68 -21.81 2.43 -2.91
CA GLU A 68 -22.29 3.48 -3.85
C GLU A 68 -23.76 3.89 -3.58
N MET A 69 -24.51 3.03 -2.89
CA MET A 69 -25.87 3.30 -2.42
C MET A 69 -25.93 3.92 -1.03
N THR A 70 -24.78 4.21 -0.41
CA THR A 70 -24.69 4.75 0.95
C THR A 70 -24.12 6.15 1.00
N GLU A 71 -24.32 6.83 2.12
CA GLU A 71 -23.76 8.15 2.42
C GLU A 71 -22.38 8.07 3.10
N LEU A 72 -21.66 6.94 2.98
CA LEU A 72 -20.39 6.70 3.69
C LEU A 72 -19.38 7.82 3.46
N VAL A 73 -19.09 8.13 2.19
CA VAL A 73 -18.11 9.17 1.82
C VAL A 73 -18.53 10.52 2.37
N PHE A 74 -19.83 10.86 2.28
CA PHE A 74 -20.36 12.10 2.82
C PHE A 74 -20.17 12.17 4.34
N CYS A 75 -20.44 11.09 5.07
CA CYS A 75 -20.26 11.03 6.51
C CYS A 75 -18.78 11.19 6.91
N ILE A 76 -17.85 10.55 6.17
CA ILE A 76 -16.41 10.69 6.39
C ILE A 76 -15.98 12.15 6.16
N VAL A 77 -16.34 12.74 5.03
CA VAL A 77 -15.96 14.12 4.69
C VAL A 77 -16.56 15.13 5.67
N ARG A 78 -17.76 14.89 6.17
CA ARG A 78 -18.45 15.83 7.07
C ARG A 78 -18.01 15.73 8.52
N TYR A 79 -17.80 14.52 9.03
CA TYR A 79 -17.62 14.25 10.46
C TYR A 79 -16.25 13.64 10.80
N GLY A 80 -15.43 13.28 9.80
CA GLY A 80 -14.19 12.53 9.97
C GLY A 80 -12.96 13.34 10.37
N ARG A 81 -13.09 14.61 10.73
CA ARG A 81 -11.94 15.51 11.01
C ARG A 81 -10.94 14.93 12.02
N HIS A 82 -11.43 14.20 13.02
CA HIS A 82 -10.60 13.62 14.09
C HIS A 82 -10.16 12.18 13.84
N LEU A 83 -10.53 11.59 12.69
CA LEU A 83 -10.08 10.26 12.30
C LEU A 83 -8.56 10.23 12.15
N GLU A 84 -7.96 9.22 12.76
CA GLU A 84 -6.54 8.88 12.67
C GLU A 84 -6.33 7.60 11.86
N HIS A 85 -7.33 6.72 11.83
CA HIS A 85 -7.27 5.44 11.16
C HIS A 85 -8.51 5.25 10.29
N LEU A 86 -8.28 4.91 9.03
CA LEU A 86 -9.33 4.55 8.09
C LEU A 86 -8.92 3.29 7.34
N LEU A 87 -9.66 2.21 7.61
CA LEU A 87 -9.41 0.90 7.03
C LEU A 87 -10.65 0.45 6.26
N TYR A 88 -10.49 0.30 4.95
CA TYR A 88 -11.57 -0.09 4.06
C TYR A 88 -11.10 -1.17 3.10
N ASN A 89 -11.40 -2.42 3.42
CA ASN A 89 -10.83 -3.57 2.71
C ASN A 89 -11.83 -4.73 2.57
N GLY A 90 -11.69 -5.54 1.52
CA GLY A 90 -12.51 -6.75 1.36
C GLY A 90 -14.00 -6.52 1.03
N ASN A 91 -14.43 -5.28 0.77
CA ASN A 91 -15.85 -4.92 0.60
C ASN A 91 -16.43 -5.24 -0.81
N ARG A 92 -15.65 -5.87 -1.70
CA ARG A 92 -16.06 -6.29 -3.08
C ARG A 92 -16.62 -5.17 -3.99
N ASP A 93 -16.32 -3.92 -3.67
CA ASP A 93 -16.72 -2.73 -4.44
C ASP A 93 -15.52 -1.95 -4.99
N GLY A 94 -14.31 -2.47 -4.80
CA GLY A 94 -13.07 -1.85 -5.27
C GLY A 94 -12.62 -0.64 -4.45
N GLY A 95 -13.24 -0.37 -3.29
CA GLY A 95 -12.86 0.76 -2.45
C GLY A 95 -13.40 2.11 -2.89
N PHE A 96 -12.72 3.18 -2.47
CA PHE A 96 -12.93 4.51 -3.04
C PHE A 96 -12.36 4.56 -4.46
N ILE A 97 -13.16 4.12 -5.44
CA ILE A 97 -12.76 3.90 -6.85
C ILE A 97 -12.53 5.19 -7.65
N VAL A 98 -12.85 6.36 -7.07
CA VAL A 98 -12.70 7.67 -7.71
C VAL A 98 -11.60 8.49 -7.00
N PRO A 99 -10.51 8.89 -7.68
CA PRO A 99 -9.42 9.67 -7.07
C PRO A 99 -9.87 10.98 -6.40
N GLU A 100 -10.93 11.60 -6.90
CA GLU A 100 -11.54 12.80 -6.36
C GLU A 100 -12.17 12.55 -4.98
N ILE A 101 -12.75 11.36 -4.75
CA ILE A 101 -13.27 10.96 -3.43
C ILE A 101 -12.12 10.88 -2.44
N VAL A 102 -11.04 10.19 -2.83
CA VAL A 102 -9.87 10.05 -1.96
C VAL A 102 -9.27 11.43 -1.66
N SER A 103 -9.17 12.32 -2.65
CA SER A 103 -8.72 13.70 -2.44
C SER A 103 -9.61 14.49 -1.48
N ALA A 104 -10.94 14.30 -1.55
CA ALA A 104 -11.87 14.96 -0.63
C ALA A 104 -11.70 14.45 0.80
N ILE A 105 -11.50 13.14 0.98
CA ILE A 105 -11.19 12.54 2.29
C ILE A 105 -9.86 13.09 2.82
N THR A 106 -8.82 13.19 1.98
CA THR A 106 -7.54 13.79 2.37
C THR A 106 -7.69 15.22 2.88
N ALA A 107 -8.49 16.04 2.22
CA ALA A 107 -8.73 17.42 2.64
C ALA A 107 -9.57 17.52 3.92
N ALA A 108 -10.54 16.62 4.12
CA ALA A 108 -11.47 16.66 5.24
C ALA A 108 -10.92 16.04 6.53
N CYS A 109 -10.02 15.06 6.41
CA CYS A 109 -9.50 14.27 7.52
C CYS A 109 -7.99 14.49 7.67
N PRO A 110 -7.52 15.64 8.21
CA PRO A 110 -6.09 15.97 8.23
C PRO A 110 -5.26 15.15 9.23
N ASN A 111 -5.90 14.49 10.20
CA ASN A 111 -5.22 13.77 11.29
C ASN A 111 -4.92 12.29 10.96
N ILE A 112 -5.12 11.87 9.72
CA ILE A 112 -4.95 10.47 9.32
C ILE A 112 -3.48 10.05 9.46
N LYS A 113 -3.27 8.96 10.19
CA LYS A 113 -1.99 8.27 10.42
C LYS A 113 -1.93 6.94 9.69
N SER A 114 -3.09 6.33 9.43
CA SER A 114 -3.21 5.05 8.74
C SER A 114 -4.38 5.08 7.75
N PHE A 115 -4.07 4.82 6.48
CA PHE A 115 -5.04 4.74 5.39
C PHE A 115 -4.84 3.45 4.61
N GLN A 116 -5.69 2.46 4.87
CA GLN A 116 -5.49 1.10 4.39
C GLN A 116 -6.70 0.61 3.59
N GLY A 117 -6.42 -0.11 2.50
CA GLY A 117 -7.44 -0.58 1.57
C GLY A 117 -7.05 -0.45 0.10
N GLN A 118 -7.82 -1.08 -0.78
CA GLN A 118 -7.66 -0.93 -2.22
C GLN A 118 -8.41 0.33 -2.65
N HIS A 119 -7.71 1.42 -2.94
CA HIS A 119 -8.31 2.72 -3.25
C HIS A 119 -7.73 3.30 -4.53
N ALA A 120 -8.47 4.22 -5.17
CA ALA A 120 -8.02 4.92 -6.37
C ALA A 120 -6.99 6.02 -6.06
N ILE A 121 -5.79 5.60 -5.66
CA ILE A 121 -4.67 6.49 -5.38
C ILE A 121 -3.84 6.66 -6.65
N SER A 122 -3.89 7.85 -7.25
CA SER A 122 -2.98 8.27 -8.32
C SER A 122 -1.78 9.04 -7.76
N ASP A 123 -0.74 9.26 -8.55
CA ASP A 123 0.40 10.10 -8.15
C ASP A 123 -0.02 11.50 -7.68
N THR A 124 -1.09 12.06 -8.26
CA THR A 124 -1.62 13.37 -7.86
C THR A 124 -2.29 13.30 -6.49
N VAL A 125 -3.07 12.24 -6.24
CA VAL A 125 -3.69 12.01 -4.92
C VAL A 125 -2.63 11.74 -3.88
N LEU A 126 -1.64 10.89 -4.20
CA LEU A 126 -0.54 10.56 -3.31
C LEU A 126 0.26 11.81 -2.91
N ARG A 127 0.52 12.73 -3.86
CA ARG A 127 1.13 14.02 -3.55
C ARG A 127 0.30 14.86 -2.59
N ARG A 128 -1.03 14.89 -2.76
CA ARG A 128 -1.93 15.59 -1.83
C ARG A 128 -1.93 14.96 -0.46
N MET A 129 -1.93 13.62 -0.37
CA MET A 129 -1.82 12.90 0.91
C MET A 129 -0.54 13.28 1.63
N MET A 130 0.61 13.24 0.95
CA MET A 130 1.90 13.61 1.56
C MET A 130 1.92 15.06 2.07
N SER A 131 1.20 15.98 1.43
CA SER A 131 1.10 17.37 1.90
C SER A 131 0.01 17.59 2.96
N GLY A 132 -1.02 16.74 3.01
CA GLY A 132 -2.20 16.93 3.85
C GLY A 132 -2.22 16.07 5.12
N TRP A 133 -1.48 14.97 5.12
CA TRP A 133 -1.37 14.01 6.22
C TRP A 133 0.08 13.93 6.69
N GLU A 134 0.49 14.93 7.47
CA GLU A 134 1.88 15.07 7.94
C GLU A 134 2.33 13.88 8.78
N ASP A 135 1.42 13.23 9.51
CA ASP A 135 1.68 12.10 10.40
C ASP A 135 1.36 10.73 9.76
N LEU A 136 1.28 10.64 8.42
CA LEU A 136 0.97 9.38 7.74
C LEU A 136 2.07 8.33 7.96
N LYS A 137 1.75 7.29 8.72
CA LYS A 137 2.66 6.17 9.04
C LYS A 137 2.34 4.89 8.29
N SER A 138 1.09 4.68 7.87
CA SER A 138 0.67 3.44 7.23
C SER A 138 -0.21 3.68 6.01
N ILE A 139 0.14 3.05 4.88
CA ILE A 139 -0.59 3.18 3.62
C ILE A 139 -0.60 1.87 2.81
N THR A 140 -1.75 1.59 2.19
CA THR A 140 -1.88 0.55 1.14
C THR A 140 -1.95 1.22 -0.23
N LEU A 141 -1.14 0.75 -1.18
CA LEU A 141 -1.17 1.17 -2.58
C LEU A 141 -1.57 -0.01 -3.46
N ALA A 142 -2.55 0.19 -4.34
CA ALA A 142 -3.09 -0.83 -5.24
C ALA A 142 -3.46 -0.23 -6.60
N PRO A 143 -3.51 -1.04 -7.68
CA PRO A 143 -4.11 -0.60 -8.93
C PRO A 143 -5.61 -0.40 -8.76
N TYR A 144 -6.17 0.52 -9.53
CA TYR A 144 -7.60 0.81 -9.57
C TYR A 144 -8.09 0.90 -11.01
N GLN A 145 -9.37 0.58 -11.23
CA GLN A 145 -9.99 0.71 -12.55
C GLN A 145 -10.52 2.13 -12.74
N ALA A 146 -9.99 2.85 -13.72
CA ALA A 146 -10.53 4.14 -14.14
C ALA A 146 -11.62 3.91 -15.22
N PRO A 147 -12.84 4.48 -15.08
CA PRO A 147 -13.98 4.21 -15.96
C PRO A 147 -13.74 4.40 -17.48
N SER A 148 -12.72 5.17 -17.87
CA SER A 148 -12.45 5.57 -19.25
C SER A 148 -11.04 5.27 -19.75
N VAL A 149 -10.14 4.75 -18.92
CA VAL A 149 -8.69 4.66 -19.23
C VAL A 149 -8.12 3.27 -18.92
N GLY A 150 -8.94 2.35 -18.38
CA GLY A 150 -8.48 1.04 -17.94
C GLY A 150 -7.81 1.08 -16.57
N THR A 151 -6.99 0.08 -16.27
CA THR A 151 -6.29 -0.04 -14.99
C THR A 151 -5.22 1.05 -14.86
N LYS A 152 -5.26 1.80 -13.76
CA LYS A 152 -4.24 2.78 -13.37
C LYS A 152 -3.61 2.37 -12.04
N GLU A 153 -2.40 2.83 -11.80
CA GLU A 153 -1.67 2.61 -10.57
C GLU A 153 -0.73 3.79 -10.27
N VAL A 154 -0.16 3.79 -9.06
CA VAL A 154 0.92 4.71 -8.70
C VAL A 154 2.17 4.38 -9.52
N SER A 155 2.79 5.38 -10.12
CA SER A 155 4.02 5.21 -10.90
C SER A 155 5.23 4.96 -10.00
N MET A 156 6.36 4.56 -10.59
CA MET A 156 7.63 4.46 -9.87
C MET A 156 8.03 5.80 -9.24
N GLU A 157 7.78 6.93 -9.93
CA GLU A 157 8.08 8.26 -9.38
C GLU A 157 7.17 8.62 -8.22
N GLY A 158 5.88 8.27 -8.31
CA GLY A 158 4.93 8.47 -7.22
C GLY A 158 5.33 7.69 -5.96
N LEU A 159 5.72 6.42 -6.13
CA LEU A 159 6.25 5.60 -5.05
C LEU A 159 7.56 6.18 -4.50
N TRP A 160 8.48 6.60 -5.36
CA TRP A 160 9.76 7.19 -4.94
C TRP A 160 9.54 8.44 -4.09
N SER A 161 8.65 9.35 -4.49
CA SER A 161 8.30 10.53 -3.68
C SER A 161 7.72 10.17 -2.32
N LEU A 162 6.93 9.09 -2.22
CA LEU A 162 6.44 8.59 -0.94
C LEU A 162 7.59 8.10 -0.05
N LEU A 163 8.55 7.39 -0.63
CA LEU A 163 9.71 6.89 0.11
C LEU A 163 10.64 8.02 0.58
N GLU A 164 10.75 9.11 -0.20
CA GLU A 164 11.50 10.32 0.17
C GLU A 164 10.86 11.10 1.33
N CYS A 165 9.55 10.98 1.56
CA CYS A 165 8.91 11.70 2.67
C CYS A 165 9.41 11.21 4.04
N GLY A 166 9.88 9.96 4.13
CA GLY A 166 10.49 9.40 5.34
C GLY A 166 9.53 9.20 6.52
N MET A 167 8.22 9.35 6.34
CA MET A 167 7.22 9.22 7.41
C MET A 167 6.56 7.83 7.47
N VAL A 168 6.47 7.14 6.32
CA VAL A 168 5.78 5.85 6.23
C VAL A 168 6.61 4.74 6.88
N GLU A 169 6.04 4.12 7.91
CA GLU A 169 6.62 2.99 8.64
C GLU A 169 6.05 1.65 8.15
N SER A 170 4.79 1.64 7.69
CA SER A 170 4.10 0.43 7.21
C SER A 170 3.56 0.64 5.79
N LEU A 171 4.07 -0.14 4.84
CA LEU A 171 3.76 -0.02 3.42
C LEU A 171 3.23 -1.36 2.89
N GLU A 172 2.02 -1.33 2.33
CA GLU A 172 1.43 -2.47 1.63
C GLU A 172 1.29 -2.15 0.15
N LEU A 173 1.86 -3.00 -0.70
CA LEU A 173 1.91 -2.83 -2.15
C LEU A 173 1.20 -4.01 -2.80
N LEU A 174 0.02 -3.76 -3.37
CA LEU A 174 -0.85 -4.77 -3.95
C LEU A 174 -0.80 -4.69 -5.47
N ASP A 175 -0.26 -5.71 -6.13
CA ASP A 175 -0.30 -5.88 -7.58
C ASP A 175 0.17 -4.69 -8.44
N LEU A 176 1.10 -3.89 -7.91
CA LEU A 176 1.66 -2.74 -8.62
C LEU A 176 2.78 -3.17 -9.57
N ASN A 177 2.75 -2.72 -10.82
CA ASN A 177 3.84 -2.94 -11.78
C ASN A 177 5.05 -2.04 -11.51
N CYS A 178 4.86 -0.91 -10.80
CA CYS A 178 5.97 -0.06 -10.34
C CYS A 178 6.95 -0.77 -9.39
N ILE A 179 6.57 -1.91 -8.80
CA ILE A 179 7.48 -2.83 -8.12
C ILE A 179 7.86 -3.97 -9.07
N SER A 180 8.94 -3.78 -9.82
CA SER A 180 9.55 -4.81 -10.68
C SER A 180 11.05 -4.88 -10.42
N ASN A 181 11.73 -5.91 -10.93
CA ASN A 181 13.19 -6.03 -10.80
C ASN A 181 13.91 -4.78 -11.29
N ASP A 182 13.52 -4.27 -12.47
CA ASP A 182 14.14 -3.10 -13.09
C ASP A 182 13.85 -1.82 -12.31
N ASN A 183 12.61 -1.62 -11.86
CA ASN A 183 12.22 -0.42 -11.12
C ASN A 183 12.89 -0.38 -9.74
N VAL A 184 12.91 -1.50 -9.00
CA VAL A 184 13.60 -1.59 -7.71
C VAL A 184 15.11 -1.42 -7.88
N GLY A 185 15.69 -2.01 -8.93
CA GLY A 185 17.09 -1.78 -9.30
C GLY A 185 17.38 -0.31 -9.59
N THR A 186 16.51 0.37 -10.34
CA THR A 186 16.61 1.80 -10.65
C THR A 186 16.54 2.65 -9.39
N MET A 187 15.57 2.40 -8.51
CA MET A 187 15.44 3.09 -7.23
C MET A 187 16.69 2.90 -6.35
N LEU A 188 17.24 1.68 -6.28
CA LEU A 188 18.47 1.42 -5.55
C LEU A 188 19.68 2.18 -6.12
N GLN A 189 19.79 2.29 -7.45
CA GLN A 189 20.85 3.10 -8.07
C GLN A 189 20.72 4.58 -7.71
N ARG A 190 19.49 5.11 -7.64
CA ARG A 190 19.25 6.49 -7.16
C ARG A 190 19.73 6.67 -5.72
N VAL A 191 19.44 5.72 -4.82
CA VAL A 191 19.97 5.75 -3.44
C VAL A 191 21.50 5.78 -3.43
N LYS A 192 22.16 4.94 -4.22
CA LYS A 192 23.63 4.90 -4.33
C LYS A 192 24.21 6.24 -4.82
N GLN A 193 23.57 6.87 -5.80
CA GLN A 193 23.96 8.20 -6.31
C GLN A 193 23.77 9.30 -5.25
N LEU A 194 22.69 9.26 -4.47
CA LEU A 194 22.45 10.19 -3.37
C LEU A 194 23.51 10.07 -2.27
N HIS A 195 23.95 8.84 -1.95
CA HIS A 195 25.07 8.63 -1.05
C HIS A 195 26.36 9.23 -1.60
N ALA A 196 26.72 8.91 -2.83
CA ALA A 196 27.97 9.39 -3.46
C ALA A 196 28.04 10.92 -3.48
N THR A 197 26.95 11.59 -3.88
CA THR A 197 26.87 13.06 -3.93
C THR A 197 26.91 13.71 -2.55
N SER A 198 26.41 13.01 -1.51
CA SER A 198 26.47 13.49 -0.12
C SER A 198 27.91 13.44 0.43
N PHE A 199 28.70 12.42 0.06
CA PHE A 199 30.13 12.35 0.41
C PHE A 199 30.97 13.38 -0.35
N GLU A 200 30.67 13.64 -1.63
CA GLU A 200 31.37 14.65 -2.43
C GLU A 200 31.15 16.09 -1.93
N ARG A 201 29.95 16.45 -1.44
CA ARG A 201 29.70 17.77 -0.85
C ARG A 201 30.48 18.01 0.45
N VAL A 202 30.71 16.97 1.25
CA VAL A 202 31.52 17.06 2.47
C VAL A 202 33.01 17.18 2.12
N ALA A 203 33.47 16.49 1.08
CA ALA A 203 34.86 16.55 0.62
C ALA A 203 35.22 17.86 -0.10
N ASN A 204 34.26 18.48 -0.81
CA ASN A 204 34.47 19.69 -1.62
C ASN A 204 33.96 20.99 -0.96
N SER A 205 33.67 20.98 0.35
CA SER A 205 33.35 22.22 1.04
C SER A 205 34.63 23.08 1.13
N PRO A 206 34.67 24.28 0.50
CA PRO A 206 35.87 25.09 0.47
C PRO A 206 36.18 25.58 1.89
N LEU A 207 37.37 25.22 2.38
CA LEU A 207 38.04 25.92 3.48
C LEU A 207 38.37 27.35 3.01
N SER A 208 37.42 28.27 3.12
CA SER A 208 37.61 29.71 3.00
C SER A 208 37.22 30.33 4.33
N HIS A 209 38.11 30.94 5.13
CA HIS A 209 38.95 32.10 4.79
C HIS A 209 40.27 32.16 5.58
N PRO A 210 41.37 32.68 5.00
CA PRO A 210 42.62 32.97 5.71
C PRO A 210 42.72 34.45 6.12
N PHE A 211 41.70 35.07 6.73
CA PHE A 211 41.85 36.37 7.41
C PHE A 211 40.76 36.56 8.47
N ALA A 212 41.00 36.09 9.69
CA ALA A 212 40.35 36.58 10.91
C ALA A 212 41.30 36.35 12.09
N HIS A 213 42.00 37.41 12.49
CA HIS A 213 42.73 37.44 13.75
C HIS A 213 41.74 37.45 14.93
N HIS A 214 42.09 36.70 15.97
CA HIS A 214 41.54 36.76 17.35
C HIS A 214 40.09 36.30 17.57
N HIS A 215 39.90 35.03 17.96
CA HIS A 215 39.61 34.63 19.35
C HIS A 215 39.31 33.13 19.42
N SER A 216 40.00 32.46 20.33
CA SER A 216 39.86 31.05 20.67
C SER A 216 38.52 30.79 21.37
N TYR A 217 37.63 30.03 20.74
CA TYR A 217 36.76 29.08 21.40
C TYR A 217 36.55 27.91 20.43
N PHE A 218 36.98 26.72 20.82
CA PHE A 218 36.67 25.48 20.12
C PHE A 218 35.14 25.27 20.14
N ALA A 219 34.44 25.83 19.17
CA ALA A 219 33.12 25.36 18.79
C ALA A 219 33.34 24.33 17.68
N THR A 220 33.38 23.05 18.06
CA THR A 220 33.12 21.96 17.11
C THR A 220 31.73 22.22 16.53
N ALA A 221 31.66 22.86 15.35
CA ALA A 221 30.43 22.89 14.59
C ALA A 221 30.01 21.42 14.40
N PRO A 222 28.83 21.01 14.90
CA PRO A 222 28.40 19.64 14.68
C PRO A 222 28.34 19.43 13.18
N VAL A 223 28.91 18.31 12.73
CA VAL A 223 28.70 17.82 11.37
C VAL A 223 27.18 17.72 11.21
N THR A 224 26.58 18.66 10.51
CA THR A 224 25.18 18.58 10.09
C THR A 224 25.15 17.50 9.02
N THR A 225 25.09 16.24 9.48
CA THR A 225 24.64 15.14 8.64
C THR A 225 23.33 15.59 8.01
N PRO A 226 23.14 15.43 6.69
CA PRO A 226 21.84 15.68 6.08
C PRO A 226 20.82 14.83 6.85
N THR A 227 19.92 15.51 7.56
CA THR A 227 18.93 14.91 8.46
C THR A 227 17.79 14.23 7.70
N THR A 228 17.81 14.28 6.37
CA THR A 228 16.86 13.55 5.53
C THR A 228 17.20 12.07 5.58
N PRO A 229 16.34 11.23 6.19
CA PRO A 229 16.52 9.79 6.14
C PRO A 229 16.56 9.34 4.68
N LEU A 230 17.34 8.31 4.40
CA LEU A 230 17.43 7.75 3.06
C LEU A 230 16.04 7.29 2.60
N PRO A 231 15.70 7.47 1.31
CA PRO A 231 14.42 7.01 0.80
C PRO A 231 14.20 5.53 1.13
N GLY A 232 13.05 5.22 1.75
CA GLY A 232 12.70 3.87 2.18
C GLY A 232 13.28 3.43 3.54
N ALA A 233 14.17 4.20 4.16
CA ALA A 233 14.73 3.85 5.47
C ALA A 233 13.73 3.99 6.63
N SER A 234 12.61 4.69 6.46
CA SER A 234 11.54 4.77 7.45
C SER A 234 10.70 3.49 7.53
N VAL A 235 10.65 2.71 6.45
CA VAL A 235 9.77 1.54 6.34
C VAL A 235 10.29 0.41 7.23
N ARG A 236 9.43 0.00 8.17
CA ARG A 236 9.63 -1.12 9.10
C ARG A 236 8.81 -2.34 8.69
N HIS A 237 7.60 -2.13 8.16
CA HIS A 237 6.71 -3.22 7.78
C HIS A 237 6.39 -3.14 6.29
N LEU A 238 6.80 -4.15 5.54
CA LEU A 238 6.54 -4.21 4.10
C LEU A 238 5.72 -5.46 3.77
N THR A 239 4.60 -5.26 3.08
CA THR A 239 3.83 -6.34 2.47
C THR A 239 3.77 -6.13 0.97
N ILE A 240 4.19 -7.13 0.19
CA ILE A 240 4.10 -7.12 -1.27
C ILE A 240 3.22 -8.28 -1.71
N THR A 241 2.23 -7.96 -2.51
CA THR A 241 1.31 -8.94 -3.10
C THR A 241 1.40 -8.89 -4.61
N LYS A 242 1.55 -10.05 -5.25
CA LYS A 242 1.76 -10.23 -6.69
C LYS A 242 0.87 -11.38 -7.23
N TYR A 243 -0.41 -11.10 -7.46
CA TYR A 243 -1.32 -12.05 -8.11
C TYR A 243 -1.32 -11.97 -9.62
N THR A 244 -1.03 -10.79 -10.20
CA THR A 244 -1.18 -10.54 -11.64
C THR A 244 -0.07 -9.70 -12.24
N SER A 245 0.54 -8.80 -11.44
CA SER A 245 1.66 -7.96 -11.90
C SER A 245 2.98 -8.74 -11.94
N THR A 246 3.96 -8.23 -12.70
CA THR A 246 5.26 -8.90 -12.87
C THR A 246 5.87 -9.24 -11.51
N PRO A 247 6.24 -10.51 -11.28
CA PRO A 247 6.77 -10.94 -9.99
C PRO A 247 8.24 -10.54 -9.83
N LEU A 248 8.70 -10.49 -8.59
CA LEU A 248 10.11 -10.24 -8.27
C LEU A 248 10.92 -11.53 -8.42
N THR A 249 12.17 -11.42 -8.87
CA THR A 249 13.13 -12.53 -8.83
C THR A 249 14.22 -12.24 -7.81
N LEU A 250 15.13 -13.18 -7.59
CA LEU A 250 16.21 -13.10 -6.61
C LEU A 250 16.99 -11.78 -6.67
N PRO A 251 17.41 -11.26 -7.85
CA PRO A 251 17.99 -9.92 -7.96
C PRO A 251 17.07 -8.80 -7.45
N GLY A 252 15.77 -8.87 -7.77
CA GLY A 252 14.77 -7.91 -7.31
C GLY A 252 14.60 -7.92 -5.79
N PHE A 253 14.52 -9.10 -5.18
CA PHE A 253 14.50 -9.22 -3.71
C PHE A 253 15.79 -8.68 -3.08
N GLY A 254 16.96 -8.98 -3.65
CA GLY A 254 18.23 -8.47 -3.16
C GLY A 254 18.31 -6.95 -3.20
N ALA A 255 17.83 -6.34 -4.29
CA ALA A 255 17.75 -4.89 -4.41
C ALA A 255 16.73 -4.28 -3.44
N LEU A 256 15.60 -4.95 -3.23
CA LEU A 256 14.53 -4.52 -2.34
C LEU A 256 14.98 -4.49 -0.87
N LEU A 257 15.69 -5.51 -0.40
CA LEU A 257 16.22 -5.54 0.97
C LEU A 257 17.29 -4.46 1.24
N GLN A 258 17.96 -3.98 0.18
CA GLN A 258 18.88 -2.84 0.27
C GLN A 258 18.13 -1.51 0.25
N LEU A 259 17.03 -1.42 -0.52
CA LEU A 259 16.17 -0.22 -0.56
C LEU A 259 15.47 0.04 0.79
N PHE A 260 15.12 -1.03 1.50
CA PHE A 260 14.50 -0.95 2.83
C PHE A 260 15.46 -1.52 3.90
N PRO A 261 16.49 -0.77 4.30
CA PRO A 261 17.54 -1.27 5.21
C PRO A 261 17.01 -1.60 6.61
N ASN A 262 15.87 -1.02 6.97
CA ASN A 262 15.36 -0.88 8.32
C ASN A 262 14.11 -1.74 8.61
N LEU A 263 13.75 -2.64 7.69
CA LEU A 263 12.61 -3.54 7.86
C LEU A 263 12.71 -4.28 9.20
N GLU A 264 11.57 -4.48 9.83
CA GLU A 264 11.32 -5.36 10.98
C GLU A 264 10.40 -6.52 10.61
N SER A 265 9.59 -6.36 9.55
CA SER A 265 8.81 -7.46 8.98
C SER A 265 8.67 -7.33 7.48
N PHE A 266 8.79 -8.45 6.77
CA PHE A 266 8.55 -8.54 5.34
C PHE A 266 7.61 -9.70 5.03
N LYS A 267 6.51 -9.40 4.34
CA LYS A 267 5.55 -10.38 3.83
C LYS A 267 5.50 -10.33 2.31
N LEU A 268 5.58 -11.48 1.68
CA LEU A 268 5.31 -11.67 0.26
C LEU A 268 4.12 -12.60 0.08
N VAL A 269 3.19 -12.23 -0.82
CA VAL A 269 2.13 -13.10 -1.30
C VAL A 269 2.20 -13.15 -2.81
N THR A 270 2.36 -14.35 -3.37
CA THR A 270 2.45 -14.57 -4.82
C THR A 270 1.97 -15.98 -5.17
N ASN A 271 2.01 -16.32 -6.45
CA ASN A 271 1.61 -17.62 -6.95
C ASN A 271 2.39 -18.01 -8.20
N PHE A 272 2.50 -19.32 -8.44
CA PHE A 272 3.15 -19.87 -9.63
C PHE A 272 2.54 -19.35 -10.93
N PHE A 273 1.22 -19.17 -10.96
CA PHE A 273 0.51 -18.70 -12.15
C PHE A 273 1.03 -17.33 -12.60
N THR A 274 1.31 -16.40 -11.70
CA THR A 274 1.95 -15.13 -12.04
C THR A 274 3.30 -15.35 -12.72
N TYR A 275 4.15 -16.22 -12.18
CA TYR A 275 5.48 -16.46 -12.75
C TYR A 275 5.42 -17.15 -14.12
N ASP A 276 4.59 -18.18 -14.28
CA ASP A 276 4.41 -18.92 -15.54
C ASP A 276 3.93 -18.02 -16.69
N HIS A 277 3.11 -17.01 -16.38
CA HIS A 277 2.63 -16.06 -17.38
C HIS A 277 3.66 -15.01 -17.79
N HIS A 278 4.53 -14.60 -16.86
CA HIS A 278 5.51 -13.53 -17.10
C HIS A 278 6.87 -14.06 -17.58
N PHE A 279 7.19 -15.34 -17.37
CA PHE A 279 8.47 -15.94 -17.77
C PHE A 279 8.29 -17.11 -18.74
N GLN A 280 8.77 -16.93 -19.97
CA GLN A 280 8.73 -17.98 -20.99
C GLN A 280 9.60 -19.18 -20.58
N GLY A 281 9.05 -20.40 -20.70
CA GLY A 281 9.79 -21.63 -20.41
C GLY A 281 9.99 -21.92 -18.92
N LEU A 282 9.33 -21.17 -18.04
CA LEU A 282 9.34 -21.46 -16.61
C LEU A 282 8.71 -22.82 -16.35
N THR A 283 9.43 -23.67 -15.63
CA THR A 283 8.89 -24.93 -15.12
C THR A 283 8.67 -24.83 -13.62
N ARG A 284 7.87 -25.73 -13.07
CA ARG A 284 7.64 -25.80 -11.63
C ARG A 284 8.95 -25.99 -10.84
N ASN A 285 9.88 -26.78 -11.38
CA ASN A 285 11.19 -27.00 -10.76
C ASN A 285 12.00 -25.70 -10.69
N ILE A 286 12.05 -24.92 -11.77
CA ILE A 286 12.76 -23.62 -11.78
C ILE A 286 12.12 -22.66 -10.78
N TYR A 287 10.79 -22.66 -10.68
CA TYR A 287 10.06 -21.85 -9.69
C TYR A 287 10.39 -22.27 -8.25
N GLU A 288 10.43 -23.55 -7.96
CA GLU A 288 10.78 -24.08 -6.63
C GLU A 288 12.24 -23.77 -6.26
N GLU A 289 13.17 -23.86 -7.22
CA GLU A 289 14.56 -23.46 -7.03
C GLU A 289 14.68 -21.96 -6.71
N GLU A 290 13.95 -21.11 -7.44
CA GLU A 290 13.89 -19.66 -7.19
C GLU A 290 13.36 -19.36 -5.78
N ILE A 291 12.27 -20.00 -5.36
CA ILE A 291 11.72 -19.88 -4.00
C ILE A 291 12.80 -20.21 -2.96
N MET A 292 13.49 -21.35 -3.14
CA MET A 292 14.52 -21.78 -2.20
C MET A 292 15.68 -20.79 -2.11
N MET A 293 16.10 -20.22 -3.24
CA MET A 293 17.17 -19.22 -3.26
C MET A 293 16.74 -17.92 -2.58
N VAL A 294 15.54 -17.42 -2.88
CA VAL A 294 15.00 -16.20 -2.28
C VAL A 294 14.81 -16.37 -0.77
N GLU A 295 14.20 -17.47 -0.33
CA GLU A 295 14.01 -17.72 1.10
C GLU A 295 15.33 -17.82 1.84
N ARG A 296 16.34 -18.48 1.26
CA ARG A 296 17.66 -18.58 1.87
C ARG A 296 18.32 -17.21 2.01
N MET A 297 18.26 -16.38 0.96
CA MET A 297 18.82 -15.04 0.97
C MET A 297 18.12 -14.16 2.01
N ILE A 298 16.78 -14.14 2.02
CA ILE A 298 16.01 -13.36 2.98
C ILE A 298 16.33 -13.83 4.40
N ARG A 299 16.25 -15.13 4.70
CA ARG A 299 16.57 -15.64 6.04
C ARG A 299 17.98 -15.27 6.48
N ALA A 300 18.98 -15.32 5.59
CA ALA A 300 20.34 -14.92 5.91
C ALA A 300 20.42 -13.43 6.28
N GLU A 301 19.81 -12.56 5.47
CA GLU A 301 19.76 -11.12 5.71
C GLU A 301 19.04 -10.80 7.02
N MET A 302 17.88 -11.43 7.22
CA MET A 302 17.03 -11.26 8.40
C MET A 302 17.69 -11.78 9.66
N THR A 303 18.42 -12.91 9.60
CA THR A 303 19.18 -13.40 10.75
C THR A 303 20.33 -12.44 11.08
N SER A 304 21.02 -11.92 10.07
CA SER A 304 22.11 -10.95 10.27
C SER A 304 21.62 -9.65 10.90
N ARG A 305 20.48 -9.12 10.44
CA ARG A 305 19.92 -7.84 10.94
C ARG A 305 19.11 -7.99 12.24
N TRP A 306 18.29 -9.02 12.35
CA TRP A 306 17.31 -9.20 13.44
C TRP A 306 17.71 -10.24 14.48
N GLY A 307 18.50 -11.24 14.10
CA GLY A 307 18.99 -12.26 15.02
C GLY A 307 19.90 -11.67 16.11
N ALA A 308 20.62 -10.59 15.79
CA ALA A 308 21.45 -9.85 16.75
C ALA A 308 20.64 -9.14 17.85
N THR A 309 19.36 -8.83 17.59
CA THR A 309 18.50 -8.05 18.50
C THR A 309 17.38 -8.86 19.16
N ARG A 310 16.88 -9.91 18.52
CA ARG A 310 15.67 -10.65 18.99
C ARG A 310 15.85 -12.18 19.09
N GLY A 311 17.01 -12.73 18.70
CA GLY A 311 17.26 -14.18 18.64
C GLY A 311 16.80 -14.83 17.33
N ALA A 312 17.33 -16.03 17.03
CA ALA A 312 17.15 -16.69 15.73
C ALA A 312 15.67 -17.05 15.41
N ASP A 313 14.92 -17.52 16.40
CA ASP A 313 13.50 -17.89 16.22
C ASP A 313 12.59 -16.67 15.98
N ALA A 314 12.94 -15.52 16.59
CA ALA A 314 12.22 -14.27 16.36
C ALA A 314 12.50 -13.67 14.98
N ALA A 315 13.72 -13.84 14.45
CA ALA A 315 14.07 -13.40 13.10
C ALA A 315 13.28 -14.17 12.02
N ALA A 316 12.98 -15.46 12.27
CA ALA A 316 12.15 -16.27 11.37
C ALA A 316 10.68 -15.81 11.33
N ALA A 317 10.14 -15.28 12.44
CA ALA A 317 8.78 -14.76 12.51
C ALA A 317 8.57 -13.46 11.72
N CYS A 318 9.65 -12.74 11.42
CA CYS A 318 9.64 -11.46 10.73
C CYS A 318 9.59 -11.60 9.19
N TRP A 319 9.75 -12.80 8.64
CA TRP A 319 9.57 -13.07 7.20
C TRP A 319 8.44 -14.06 6.96
N LYS A 320 7.55 -13.74 6.01
CA LYS A 320 6.49 -14.65 5.57
C LYS A 320 6.38 -14.67 4.04
N GLY A 321 6.71 -15.80 3.43
CA GLY A 321 6.51 -16.05 2.00
C GLY A 321 5.30 -16.96 1.75
N GLU A 322 4.23 -16.43 1.18
CA GLU A 322 3.08 -17.19 0.68
C GLU A 322 3.20 -17.35 -0.84
N TRP A 323 3.97 -18.35 -1.28
CA TRP A 323 4.36 -18.54 -2.69
C TRP A 323 3.32 -19.26 -3.57
N ASN A 324 2.30 -19.84 -2.96
CA ASN A 324 1.28 -20.62 -3.66
C ASN A 324 -0.12 -20.14 -3.27
N ALA A 325 -0.30 -18.82 -3.18
CA ALA A 325 -1.58 -18.23 -2.86
C ALA A 325 -2.62 -18.55 -3.96
N THR A 326 -3.87 -18.73 -3.56
CA THR A 326 -4.96 -19.05 -4.49
C THR A 326 -5.30 -17.82 -5.33
N VAL A 327 -5.38 -18.01 -6.65
CA VAL A 327 -5.80 -16.95 -7.59
C VAL A 327 -7.29 -17.11 -7.84
N THR A 328 -8.06 -16.06 -7.54
CA THR A 328 -9.50 -15.99 -7.84
C THR A 328 -9.74 -15.89 -9.35
N GLU A 329 -10.94 -16.27 -9.81
CA GLU A 329 -11.32 -16.16 -11.21
C GLU A 329 -11.26 -14.71 -11.72
N GLU A 330 -11.69 -13.75 -10.91
CA GLU A 330 -11.61 -12.33 -11.24
C GLU A 330 -10.16 -11.86 -11.43
N GLN A 331 -9.23 -12.31 -10.58
CA GLN A 331 -7.80 -12.00 -10.74
C GLN A 331 -7.22 -12.61 -12.02
N ARG A 332 -7.63 -13.84 -12.40
CA ARG A 332 -7.22 -14.45 -13.68
C ARG A 332 -7.75 -13.66 -14.88
N LEU A 333 -9.00 -13.21 -14.81
CA LEU A 333 -9.62 -12.40 -15.86
C LEU A 333 -8.95 -11.03 -15.98
N ARG A 334 -8.65 -10.36 -14.86
CA ARG A 334 -7.94 -9.06 -14.84
C ARG A 334 -6.53 -9.14 -15.42
N ALA A 335 -5.85 -10.28 -15.23
CA ALA A 335 -4.57 -10.54 -15.86
C ALA A 335 -4.66 -10.75 -17.40
N SER A 336 -5.86 -10.66 -18.00
CA SER A 336 -6.14 -10.95 -19.42
C SER A 336 -5.84 -12.40 -19.81
N ILE A 337 -6.08 -13.34 -18.89
CA ILE A 337 -5.76 -14.77 -19.06
C ILE A 337 -7.06 -15.55 -19.24
N LEU A 338 -7.57 -15.52 -20.47
CA LEU A 338 -8.10 -16.73 -21.10
C LEU A 338 -7.06 -17.12 -22.16
N ARG A 339 -6.17 -18.05 -21.83
CA ARG A 339 -5.74 -18.97 -22.89
C ARG A 339 -7.03 -19.69 -23.28
N SER A 340 -7.60 -19.31 -24.42
CA SER A 340 -8.62 -20.12 -25.08
C SER A 340 -8.11 -21.56 -25.09
N VAL A 341 -8.86 -22.43 -24.41
CA VAL A 341 -8.63 -23.88 -24.40
C VAL A 341 -8.52 -24.39 -25.82
#